data_AF-A0A2I7M844-F1
#
_entry.id   AF-A0A2I7M844-F1
#
_cell.length_a   1.000
_cell.length_b   1.000
_cell.length_c   1.000
_cell.angle_alpha   90.00
_cell.angle_beta   90.00
_cell.angle_gamma   90.00
#
_symmetry.space_group_name_H-M   'P 1'
#
loop_
_entity.id
_entity.type
_entity.pdbx_description
1 polymer ?
#
loop_
_entity_poly.entity_id
_entity_poly.type
_entity_poly.pdbx_seq_one_letter_code
_entity_poly.pdbx_strand_id
1 'polypeptide(L)'
;KEALAKGDVTAQVSLQPALKFNGGGHINHTIFWTNLSPNGGGEPKGELMEAIKRDFGSFANFKEKLTAVSVGVQGSGWGWLGYNKEQGRLQIAACANQDPLQGTTGLIPLLGIDVWEHAYYLQYKNVRPDYLKAIWNV
;
A
#
# COMPACT_ATOMS: atom_id res chain seq x y z
N LYS A 1 -21.04 -16.26 -0.19
CA LYS A 1 -22.19 -16.37 -1.12
C LYS A 1 -23.40 -17.03 -0.47
N GLU A 2 -23.23 -18.14 0.24
CA GLU A 2 -24.33 -18.82 0.94
C GLU A 2 -25.05 -17.94 1.98
N ALA A 3 -24.31 -17.28 2.88
CA ALA A 3 -24.90 -16.39 3.90
C ALA A 3 -25.71 -15.23 3.28
N LEU A 4 -25.26 -14.71 2.13
CA LEU A 4 -25.99 -13.69 1.36
C LEU A 4 -27.27 -14.27 0.74
N ALA A 5 -27.17 -15.42 0.09
CA ALA A 5 -28.30 -16.09 -0.56
C ALA A 5 -29.41 -16.49 0.42
N LYS A 6 -29.05 -16.84 1.67
CA LYS A 6 -30.00 -17.18 2.74
C LYS A 6 -30.52 -15.97 3.52
N GLY A 7 -30.01 -14.76 3.27
CA GLY A 7 -30.32 -13.59 4.10
C GLY A 7 -29.84 -13.69 5.55
N ASP A 8 -28.87 -14.55 5.84
CA ASP A 8 -28.32 -14.75 7.19
C ASP A 8 -27.35 -13.61 7.52
N VAL A 9 -27.88 -12.55 8.13
CA VAL A 9 -27.13 -11.34 8.47
C VAL A 9 -26.05 -11.63 9.51
N THR A 10 -26.30 -12.51 10.48
CA THR A 10 -25.32 -12.85 11.51
C THR A 10 -24.09 -13.51 10.91
N ALA A 11 -24.29 -14.49 10.00
CA ALA A 11 -23.19 -15.11 9.29
C ALA A 11 -22.47 -14.14 8.33
N GLN A 12 -23.21 -13.20 7.70
CA GLN A 12 -22.57 -12.18 6.88
C GLN A 12 -21.63 -11.29 7.71
N VAL A 13 -22.08 -10.81 8.87
CA VAL A 13 -21.27 -9.96 9.76
C VAL A 13 -20.05 -10.71 10.28
N SER A 14 -20.21 -11.97 10.73
CA SER A 14 -19.11 -12.75 11.29
C SER A 14 -18.01 -13.09 10.26
N LEU A 15 -18.34 -13.12 8.96
CA LEU A 15 -17.39 -13.38 7.88
C LEU A 15 -16.62 -12.13 7.41
N GLN A 16 -17.09 -10.92 7.73
CA GLN A 16 -16.46 -9.67 7.26
C GLN A 16 -14.98 -9.54 7.65
N PRO A 17 -14.53 -9.85 8.89
CA PRO A 17 -13.13 -9.73 9.26
C PRO A 17 -12.23 -10.62 8.40
N ALA A 18 -12.62 -11.88 8.19
CA ALA A 18 -11.87 -12.84 7.38
C ALA A 18 -11.85 -12.44 5.90
N LEU A 19 -12.96 -11.93 5.37
CA LEU A 19 -13.03 -11.46 3.98
C LEU A 19 -12.13 -10.23 3.76
N LYS A 20 -12.18 -9.26 4.67
CA LYS A 20 -11.33 -8.06 4.60
C LYS A 20 -9.86 -8.42 4.73
N PHE A 21 -9.50 -9.26 5.70
CA PHE A 21 -8.11 -9.61 5.95
C PHE A 21 -7.50 -10.46 4.82
N ASN A 22 -8.14 -11.57 4.45
CA ASN A 22 -7.58 -12.47 3.44
C ASN A 22 -7.74 -11.89 2.02
N GLY A 23 -8.91 -11.32 1.71
CA GLY A 23 -9.16 -10.69 0.41
C GLY A 23 -8.29 -9.46 0.20
N GLY A 24 -8.17 -8.62 1.23
CA GLY A 24 -7.25 -7.48 1.21
C GLY A 24 -5.80 -7.90 1.09
N GLY A 25 -5.39 -8.96 1.80
CA GLY A 25 -4.05 -9.52 1.69
C GLY A 25 -3.72 -9.99 0.28
N HIS A 26 -4.66 -10.69 -0.37
CA HIS A 26 -4.51 -11.10 -1.77
C HIS A 26 -4.35 -9.89 -2.69
N ILE A 27 -5.24 -8.89 -2.59
CA ILE A 27 -5.19 -7.67 -3.41
C ILE A 27 -3.85 -6.96 -3.25
N ASN A 28 -3.43 -6.71 -2.00
CA ASN A 28 -2.23 -5.95 -1.68
C ASN A 28 -0.98 -6.64 -2.22
N HIS A 29 -0.82 -7.95 -1.98
CA HIS A 29 0.36 -8.68 -2.45
C HIS A 29 0.37 -8.85 -3.96
N THR A 30 -0.78 -9.08 -4.60
CA THR A 30 -0.85 -9.14 -6.07
C THR A 30 -0.35 -7.85 -6.70
N ILE A 31 -0.70 -6.69 -6.14
CA ILE A 31 -0.18 -5.39 -6.60
C ILE A 31 1.32 -5.28 -6.27
N PHE A 32 1.71 -5.62 -5.04
CA PHE A 32 3.09 -5.52 -4.56
C PHE A 32 4.10 -6.23 -5.48
N TRP A 33 3.81 -7.45 -5.90
CA TRP A 33 4.70 -8.19 -6.80
C TRP A 33 4.92 -7.48 -8.13
N THR A 34 3.90 -6.80 -8.66
CA THR A 34 4.01 -6.03 -9.91
C THR A 34 4.69 -4.68 -9.74
N ASN A 35 4.80 -4.19 -8.50
CA ASN A 35 5.51 -2.95 -8.18
C ASN A 35 7.03 -3.14 -8.05
N LEU A 36 7.50 -4.39 -7.95
CA LEU A 36 8.92 -4.71 -7.82
C LEU A 36 9.46 -5.33 -9.11
N SER A 37 10.71 -5.01 -9.43
CA SER A 37 11.43 -5.52 -10.60
C SER A 37 12.93 -5.62 -10.31
N PRO A 38 13.62 -6.70 -10.70
CA PRO A 38 15.08 -6.77 -10.58
C PRO A 38 15.81 -5.67 -11.38
N ASN A 39 15.14 -5.09 -12.38
CA ASN A 39 15.66 -3.99 -13.19
C ASN A 39 14.91 -2.67 -12.90
N GLY A 40 14.24 -2.59 -11.74
CA GLY A 40 13.50 -1.43 -11.29
C GLY A 40 14.38 -0.34 -10.67
N GLY A 41 13.79 0.44 -9.77
CA GLY A 41 14.42 1.60 -9.15
C GLY A 41 14.59 2.82 -10.07
N GLY A 42 15.36 3.79 -9.59
CA GLY A 42 15.53 5.09 -10.25
C GLY A 42 14.34 6.03 -10.01
N GLU A 43 14.04 6.88 -11.00
CA GLU A 43 12.93 7.83 -10.94
C GLU A 43 11.94 7.57 -12.09
N PRO A 44 10.62 7.76 -11.87
CA PRO A 44 9.65 7.66 -12.93
C PRO A 44 9.87 8.75 -13.98
N LYS A 45 9.26 8.59 -15.16
CA LYS A 45 9.33 9.55 -16.27
C LYS A 45 7.92 9.91 -16.74
N GLY A 46 7.83 10.95 -17.58
CA GLY A 46 6.57 11.36 -18.20
C GLY A 46 5.55 11.87 -17.18
N GLU A 47 4.28 11.63 -17.46
CA GLU A 47 3.15 12.18 -16.69
C GLU A 47 3.18 11.84 -15.20
N LEU A 48 3.67 10.65 -14.83
CA LEU A 48 3.78 10.26 -13.44
C LEU A 48 4.80 11.13 -12.68
N MET A 49 5.94 11.44 -13.29
CA MET A 49 6.94 12.33 -12.67
C MET A 49 6.40 13.75 -12.51
N GLU A 50 5.70 14.26 -13.53
CA GLU A 50 5.10 15.59 -13.46
C GLU A 50 3.98 15.66 -12.41
N ALA A 51 3.16 14.62 -12.28
CA ALA A 51 2.17 14.51 -11.21
C ALA A 51 2.82 14.46 -9.83
N ILE A 52 3.93 13.72 -9.67
CA ILE A 52 4.69 13.69 -8.40
C ILE A 52 5.23 15.06 -8.05
N LYS A 53 5.86 15.77 -8.99
CA LYS A 53 6.35 17.14 -8.75
C LYS A 53 5.22 18.10 -8.41
N ARG A 54 4.09 18.01 -9.10
CA ARG A 54 2.91 18.83 -8.83
C ARG A 54 2.37 18.61 -7.40
N ASP A 55 2.22 17.36 -6.99
CA ASP A 55 1.49 17.03 -5.76
C ASP A 55 2.40 16.98 -4.52
N PHE A 56 3.70 16.73 -4.71
CA PHE A 56 4.67 16.58 -3.61
C PHE A 56 5.86 17.55 -3.70
N GLY A 57 5.95 18.36 -4.76
CA GLY A 57 7.03 19.34 -5.00
C GLY A 57 8.24 18.74 -5.71
N SER A 58 8.68 17.55 -5.31
CA SER A 58 9.81 16.84 -5.94
C SER A 58 9.70 15.33 -5.71
N PHE A 59 10.43 14.54 -6.50
CA PHE A 59 10.53 13.10 -6.26
C PHE A 59 11.17 12.76 -4.91
N ALA A 60 12.15 13.55 -4.47
CA ALA A 60 12.76 13.40 -3.15
C ALA A 60 11.74 13.60 -2.02
N ASN A 61 10.93 14.66 -2.09
CA ASN A 61 9.88 14.93 -1.11
C ASN A 61 8.79 13.85 -1.10
N PHE A 62 8.43 13.32 -2.28
CA PHE A 62 7.52 12.19 -2.39
C PHE A 62 8.08 10.95 -1.67
N LYS A 63 9.33 10.56 -1.95
CA LYS A 63 9.98 9.42 -1.30
C LYS A 63 10.05 9.60 0.21
N GLU A 64 10.41 10.79 0.68
CA GLU A 64 10.46 11.14 2.10
C GLU A 64 9.08 10.96 2.76
N LYS A 65 8.03 11.54 2.17
CA LYS A 65 6.65 11.43 2.70
C LYS A 65 6.15 9.98 2.73
N LEU A 66 6.35 9.22 1.65
CA LEU A 66 5.90 7.82 1.61
C LEU A 66 6.69 6.97 2.61
N THR A 67 7.99 7.20 2.72
CA THR A 67 8.85 6.53 3.71
C THR A 67 8.37 6.85 5.12
N ALA A 68 8.14 8.12 5.46
CA ALA A 68 7.68 8.53 6.79
C ALA A 68 6.33 7.89 7.16
N VAL A 69 5.38 7.87 6.23
CA VAL A 69 4.06 7.22 6.43
C VAL A 69 4.22 5.70 6.63
N SER A 70 5.11 5.06 5.86
CA SER A 70 5.36 3.61 5.96
C SER A 70 6.08 3.23 7.26
N VAL A 71 7.06 4.03 7.71
CA VAL A 71 7.71 3.86 9.02
C VAL A 71 6.69 4.00 10.14
N GLY A 72 5.82 5.02 10.05
CA GLY A 72 4.85 5.39 11.08
C GLY A 72 3.71 4.39 11.31
N VAL A 73 3.59 3.33 10.50
CA VAL A 73 2.62 2.26 10.73
C VAL A 73 2.90 1.57 12.06
N GLN A 74 2.00 1.70 13.03
CA GLN A 74 2.11 0.97 14.29
C GLN A 74 1.59 -0.45 14.12
N GLY A 75 2.45 -1.44 14.37
CA GLY A 75 2.18 -2.85 14.09
C GLY A 75 2.33 -3.18 12.61
N SER A 76 1.37 -3.95 12.09
CA SER A 76 1.37 -4.47 10.71
C SER A 76 0.55 -3.57 9.78
N GLY A 77 0.99 -3.41 8.54
CA GLY A 77 0.27 -2.61 7.56
C GLY A 77 1.08 -2.29 6.31
N TRP A 78 0.61 -1.27 5.58
CA TRP A 78 1.12 -0.88 4.28
C TRP A 78 1.22 0.64 4.16
N GLY A 79 2.25 1.11 3.47
CA GLY A 79 2.31 2.47 2.93
C GLY A 79 1.91 2.48 1.46
N TRP A 80 1.11 3.46 1.05
CA TRP A 80 0.58 3.53 -0.32
C TRP A 80 0.77 4.91 -0.94
N LEU A 81 1.20 4.92 -2.20
CA LEU A 81 0.85 5.97 -3.15
C LEU A 81 -0.43 5.53 -3.86
N GLY A 82 -1.45 6.39 -3.82
CA GLY A 82 -2.69 6.20 -4.56
C GLY A 82 -3.09 7.42 -5.38
N TYR A 83 -4.03 7.21 -6.29
CA TYR A 83 -4.66 8.27 -7.07
C TYR A 83 -6.08 8.54 -6.56
N ASN A 84 -6.33 9.79 -6.19
CA ASN A 84 -7.65 10.28 -5.82
C ASN A 84 -8.37 10.73 -7.09
N LYS A 85 -9.35 9.94 -7.56
CA LYS A 85 -10.11 10.24 -8.78
C LYS A 85 -10.97 11.50 -8.65
N GLU A 86 -11.53 11.76 -7.48
CA GLU A 86 -12.42 12.90 -7.25
C GLU A 86 -11.64 14.22 -7.30
N GLN A 87 -10.41 14.22 -6.76
CA GLN A 87 -9.55 15.40 -6.74
C GLN A 87 -8.58 15.48 -7.92
N GLY A 88 -8.47 14.42 -8.74
CA GLY A 88 -7.56 14.36 -9.87
C GLY A 88 -6.07 14.37 -9.51
N ARG A 89 -5.70 13.90 -8.31
CA ARG A 89 -4.34 14.05 -7.76
C ARG A 89 -3.81 12.83 -7.03
N LEU A 90 -2.49 12.76 -6.90
CA LEU A 90 -1.80 11.77 -6.09
C LEU A 90 -2.01 12.04 -4.60
N GLN A 91 -2.08 10.97 -3.82
CA GLN A 91 -2.25 11.02 -2.38
C GLN A 91 -1.50 9.85 -1.74
N ILE A 92 -0.87 10.10 -0.59
CA ILE A 92 -0.23 9.07 0.23
C ILE A 92 -1.19 8.68 1.36
N ALA A 93 -1.27 7.39 1.65
CA ALA A 93 -2.05 6.85 2.76
C ALA A 93 -1.30 5.67 3.40
N ALA A 94 -1.66 5.35 4.65
CA ALA A 94 -1.31 4.09 5.29
C ALA A 94 -2.57 3.25 5.49
N CYS A 95 -2.42 1.93 5.38
CA CYS A 95 -3.49 0.98 5.70
C CYS A 95 -3.01 0.04 6.80
N ALA A 96 -3.86 -0.18 7.80
CA ALA A 96 -3.58 -1.13 8.88
C ALA A 96 -3.81 -2.56 8.41
N ASN A 97 -3.00 -3.49 8.91
CA ASN A 97 -3.09 -4.92 8.61
C ASN A 97 -3.14 -5.17 7.09
N GLN A 98 -4.20 -5.79 6.59
CA GLN A 98 -4.40 -6.11 5.18
C GLN A 98 -5.55 -5.30 4.55
N ASP A 99 -6.00 -4.23 5.19
CA ASP A 99 -7.07 -3.40 4.64
C ASP A 99 -6.64 -2.86 3.25
N PRO A 100 -7.35 -3.19 2.15
CA PRO A 100 -6.91 -2.83 0.81
C PRO A 100 -7.22 -1.37 0.51
N LEU A 101 -6.26 -0.65 -0.08
CA LEU A 101 -6.32 0.81 -0.27
C LEU A 101 -7.65 1.27 -0.90
N GLN A 102 -7.99 0.73 -2.07
CA GLN A 102 -9.21 1.15 -2.79
C GLN A 102 -10.48 0.77 -2.03
N GLY A 103 -10.52 -0.43 -1.44
CA GLY A 103 -11.70 -0.95 -0.76
C GLY A 103 -12.05 -0.21 0.53
N THR A 104 -11.08 0.44 1.17
CA THR A 104 -11.27 1.14 2.45
C THR A 104 -11.16 2.66 2.35
N THR A 105 -10.49 3.20 1.33
CA THR A 105 -10.27 4.64 1.17
C THR A 105 -10.81 5.22 -0.14
N GLY A 106 -11.14 4.38 -1.12
CA GLY A 106 -11.52 4.81 -2.47
C GLY A 106 -10.34 5.21 -3.37
N LEU A 107 -9.12 5.34 -2.84
CA LEU A 107 -7.93 5.67 -3.63
C LEU A 107 -7.51 4.50 -4.52
N ILE A 108 -7.13 4.79 -5.77
CA ILE A 108 -6.61 3.76 -6.67
C ILE A 108 -5.15 3.48 -6.34
N PRO A 109 -4.76 2.23 -6.02
CA PRO A 109 -3.38 1.91 -5.68
C PRO A 109 -2.46 2.04 -6.90
N LEU A 110 -1.32 2.71 -6.70
CA LEU A 110 -0.26 2.85 -7.71
C LEU A 110 1.02 2.14 -7.27
N LEU A 111 1.49 2.44 -6.05
CA LEU A 111 2.65 1.81 -5.42
C LEU A 111 2.33 1.47 -3.97
N GLY A 112 2.48 0.21 -3.59
CA GLY A 112 2.35 -0.27 -2.22
C GLY A 112 3.68 -0.72 -1.63
N ILE A 113 3.90 -0.46 -0.35
CA ILE A 113 5.06 -0.93 0.40
C ILE A 113 4.57 -1.74 1.60
N ASP A 114 4.89 -3.03 1.62
CA ASP A 114 4.58 -3.93 2.73
C ASP A 114 5.49 -3.62 3.92
N VAL A 115 4.91 -3.21 5.06
CA VAL A 115 5.67 -2.99 6.30
C VAL A 115 5.26 -3.95 7.42
N TRP A 116 4.64 -5.07 7.07
CA TRP A 116 4.58 -6.24 7.94
C TRP A 116 6.00 -6.74 8.21
N GLU A 117 6.26 -7.21 9.44
CA GLU A 117 7.59 -7.70 9.81
C GLU A 117 8.04 -8.86 8.91
N HIS A 118 7.13 -9.71 8.44
CA HIS A 118 7.48 -10.80 7.51
C HIS A 118 8.15 -10.32 6.21
N ALA A 119 7.90 -9.07 5.80
CA ALA A 119 8.41 -8.53 4.55
C ALA A 119 9.90 -8.17 4.62
N TYR A 120 10.46 -7.97 5.83
CA TYR A 120 11.82 -7.46 5.99
C TYR A 120 12.61 -8.06 7.15
N TYR A 121 11.98 -8.65 8.15
CA TYR A 121 12.62 -8.93 9.45
C TYR A 121 13.79 -9.92 9.35
N LEU A 122 13.74 -10.88 8.43
CA LEU A 122 14.83 -11.83 8.22
C LEU A 122 16.13 -11.13 7.80
N GLN A 123 16.07 -10.02 7.06
CA GLN A 123 17.24 -9.29 6.59
C GLN A 123 17.52 -8.03 7.41
N TYR A 124 16.49 -7.26 7.73
CA TYR A 124 16.61 -5.93 8.36
C TYR A 124 16.23 -5.91 9.85
N LYS A 125 15.76 -7.04 10.40
CA LYS A 125 15.35 -7.16 11.82
C LYS A 125 14.34 -6.07 12.18
N ASN A 126 14.52 -5.40 13.31
CA ASN A 126 13.68 -4.29 13.75
C ASN A 126 13.97 -2.96 13.03
N VAL A 127 14.91 -2.91 12.09
CA VAL A 127 15.35 -1.68 11.41
C VAL A 127 14.54 -1.46 10.12
N ARG A 128 13.22 -1.26 10.26
CA ARG A 128 12.31 -0.95 9.15
C ARG A 128 12.80 0.20 8.24
N PRO A 129 13.43 1.29 8.73
CA PRO A 129 13.96 2.33 7.86
C PRO A 129 14.99 1.84 6.84
N ASP A 130 15.81 0.84 7.17
CA ASP A 130 16.82 0.31 6.25
C ASP A 130 16.18 -0.49 5.11
N TYR A 131 15.11 -1.24 5.42
CA TYR A 131 14.28 -1.88 4.41
C TYR A 131 13.65 -0.85 3.45
N LEU A 132 13.06 0.22 3.99
CA LEU A 132 12.45 1.27 3.17
C LEU A 132 13.47 2.05 2.34
N LYS A 133 14.71 2.18 2.81
CA LYS A 133 15.80 2.73 1.99
C LYS A 133 16.14 1.80 0.83
N ALA A 134 16.16 0.49 1.07
CA ALA A 134 16.54 -0.51 0.07
C ALA A 134 15.48 -0.72 -1.01
N ILE A 135 14.18 -0.70 -0.66
CA ILE A 135 13.09 -1.03 -1.58
C ILE A 135 13.00 -0.07 -2.79
N TRP A 136 13.50 1.17 -2.68
CA TRP A 136 13.54 2.11 -3.80
C TRP A 136 14.46 1.69 -4.97
N ASN A 137 15.24 0.62 -4.81
CA ASN A 137 16.17 0.12 -5.83
C ASN A 137 15.60 -1.05 -6.64
N VAL A 138 14.36 -1.47 -6.37
CA VAL A 138 13.67 -2.59 -7.03
C VAL A 138 12.29 -2.18 -7.49
#